data_AF-A0A0Q9AH92-F1
#
_entry.id   AF-A0A0Q9AH92-F1
#
_cell.length_a   1.000
_cell.length_b   1.000
_cell.length_c   1.000
_cell.angle_alpha   90.00
_cell.angle_beta   90.00
_cell.angle_gamma   90.00
#
_symmetry.space_group_name_H-M   'P 1'
#
loop_
_entity.id
_entity.type
_entity.pdbx_description
1 polymer ?
#
loop_
_entity_poly.entity_id
_entity_poly.type
_entity_poly.pdbx_seq_one_letter_code
_entity_poly.pdbx_strand_id
1 'polypeptide(L)'
;MRVPGRRLRRWGCVGVLLLFSGVCCAAPVAGAISAYVALQTGLQDADGIADGGTAADIPARMLTAYKKAAVQVGKYRPTCQGMRWPVLAGIAKVESNHAIGRHVADTGDIRPKIYGVLLNGSGAGQNTTIFPDTDGGKWDGTASGERAVGPFQFLPSTWEDIGEDANGDKTADPHNADDAALGAAVYLCGKGRDLTKRAQLEAAIFQYNQSGEYVSNVLGWIDQYTAAAKDPDLKNVPGKVRTVIEAALSQRGVPYSWGGGNASGASYGICCSPSGKSGTNIKGFDCSGLTVYAYAKAGIRLPRTAAAQAGVGRRIPADLGTGALKVGDLVFYADAPGRDATIYHVGIYLGSGQMVNAPRPGAATRLDAVSAMPGYAGGARLL
;
A
#
# COMPACT_ATOMS: atom_id res chain seq x y z
N MET A 1 26.63 -32.82 50.46
CA MET A 1 27.95 -33.10 51.07
C MET A 1 28.98 -32.09 50.54
N ARG A 2 30.24 -32.14 51.00
CA ARG A 2 31.25 -31.07 50.81
C ARG A 2 31.89 -31.04 49.41
N VAL A 3 32.38 -29.85 49.00
CA VAL A 3 33.38 -29.62 47.93
C VAL A 3 34.79 -29.98 48.45
N PRO A 4 35.76 -30.37 47.59
CA PRO A 4 36.68 -29.40 46.95
C PRO A 4 37.06 -29.78 45.49
N GLY A 5 37.82 -29.03 44.66
CA GLY A 5 38.52 -27.74 44.85
C GLY A 5 40.06 -27.86 44.86
N ARG A 6 40.78 -27.00 44.10
CA ARG A 6 42.27 -26.78 43.93
C ARG A 6 42.78 -27.09 42.49
N ARG A 7 43.83 -26.44 41.93
CA ARG A 7 44.59 -25.21 42.31
C ARG A 7 45.32 -24.57 41.11
N LEU A 8 45.80 -23.33 41.32
CA LEU A 8 46.54 -22.46 40.39
C LEU A 8 47.94 -23.00 40.00
N ARG A 9 48.47 -22.49 38.86
CA ARG A 9 49.75 -21.76 38.89
C ARG A 9 49.88 -20.72 37.76
N ARG A 10 50.53 -19.58 38.08
CA ARG A 10 51.10 -18.61 37.12
C ARG A 10 52.56 -18.97 36.84
N TRP A 11 53.13 -18.40 35.77
CA TRP A 11 54.39 -17.61 35.62
C TRP A 11 54.30 -16.95 34.22
N GLY A 12 54.94 -15.84 33.82
CA GLY A 12 56.08 -15.09 34.37
C GLY A 12 57.22 -15.06 33.32
N CYS A 13 57.07 -14.38 32.17
CA CYS A 13 57.39 -12.96 31.90
C CYS A 13 58.82 -12.72 31.32
N VAL A 14 58.99 -11.57 30.64
CA VAL A 14 60.25 -10.91 30.19
C VAL A 14 60.89 -11.34 28.85
N GLY A 15 60.73 -10.47 27.84
CA GLY A 15 61.87 -9.84 27.15
C GLY A 15 62.11 -10.08 25.64
N VAL A 16 62.84 -9.24 24.88
CA VAL A 16 63.01 -7.75 24.90
C VAL A 16 63.85 -7.26 23.68
N LEU A 17 63.48 -6.14 23.02
CA LEU A 17 64.31 -5.27 22.13
C LEU A 17 64.85 -5.88 20.77
N LEU A 18 65.30 -5.15 19.72
CA LEU A 18 65.48 -3.70 19.36
C LEU A 18 65.31 -3.50 17.81
N LEU A 19 64.90 -2.29 17.36
CA LEU A 19 65.25 -1.48 16.13
C LEU A 19 65.35 -2.15 14.71
N PHE A 20 65.16 -1.49 13.56
CA PHE A 20 65.47 -0.14 13.02
C PHE A 20 64.50 0.22 11.84
N SER A 21 64.44 1.39 11.17
CA SER A 21 64.63 2.83 11.53
C SER A 21 64.34 3.75 10.31
N GLY A 22 63.76 4.94 10.49
CA GLY A 22 63.53 5.97 9.44
C GLY A 22 62.09 6.55 9.48
N VAL A 23 61.75 7.85 9.60
CA VAL A 23 62.28 9.15 9.07
C VAL A 23 61.88 9.34 7.60
N CYS A 24 61.11 10.36 7.16
CA CYS A 24 60.40 11.47 7.83
C CYS A 24 59.25 12.02 6.93
N CYS A 25 58.21 12.66 7.50
CA CYS A 25 57.69 14.01 7.12
C CYS A 25 56.28 14.34 7.69
N ALA A 26 56.15 15.58 8.18
CA ALA A 26 54.96 16.42 8.41
C ALA A 26 53.56 15.82 8.72
N ALA A 27 52.99 16.24 9.85
CA ALA A 27 51.56 16.21 10.22
C ALA A 27 50.96 17.65 10.05
N PRO A 28 49.74 18.01 10.51
CA PRO A 28 48.61 17.25 11.10
C PRO A 28 47.34 17.36 10.20
N VAL A 29 46.04 17.30 10.58
CA VAL A 29 45.28 17.41 11.85
C VAL A 29 43.91 16.69 11.77
N ALA A 30 43.30 16.46 12.94
CA ALA A 30 41.86 16.25 13.20
C ALA A 30 41.21 14.91 12.76
N GLY A 31 40.17 14.49 13.51
CA GLY A 31 39.31 13.34 13.16
C GLY A 31 39.42 12.09 14.04
N ALA A 32 39.37 12.23 15.37
CA ALA A 32 39.22 11.06 16.26
C ALA A 32 37.75 10.63 16.39
N ILE A 33 37.47 9.33 16.32
CA ILE A 33 36.46 8.62 17.14
C ILE A 33 36.74 7.12 17.07
N SER A 34 36.52 6.42 18.19
CA SER A 34 36.86 5.00 18.35
C SER A 34 35.86 4.05 17.71
N ALA A 35 36.42 2.98 17.16
CA ALA A 35 35.87 1.64 16.95
C ALA A 35 34.63 1.23 17.76
N TYR A 36 33.77 0.43 17.10
CA TYR A 36 33.55 -0.96 17.53
C TYR A 36 33.30 -1.86 16.31
N VAL A 37 33.61 -3.16 16.41
CA VAL A 37 33.48 -4.17 15.35
C VAL A 37 32.81 -5.42 15.91
N ALA A 38 31.91 -6.03 15.12
CA ALA A 38 31.17 -7.27 15.39
C ALA A 38 30.16 -7.17 16.57
N LEU A 39 28.99 -7.81 16.52
CA LEU A 39 28.73 -9.16 16.01
C LEU A 39 27.55 -9.23 15.01
N GLN A 40 27.71 -9.99 13.92
CA GLN A 40 26.59 -10.49 13.12
C GLN A 40 26.22 -11.91 13.58
N THR A 41 24.93 -12.16 13.81
CA THR A 41 24.17 -13.41 13.52
C THR A 41 22.76 -13.24 14.07
N GLY A 42 21.71 -13.54 13.28
CA GLY A 42 20.34 -13.68 13.81
C GLY A 42 19.21 -12.83 13.21
N LEU A 43 19.41 -12.18 12.05
CA LEU A 43 18.33 -11.56 11.27
C LEU A 43 18.47 -11.91 9.78
N GLN A 44 17.96 -13.09 9.42
CA GLN A 44 17.48 -13.42 8.08
C GLN A 44 16.00 -13.77 8.20
N ASP A 45 15.28 -13.74 7.08
CA ASP A 45 13.82 -13.94 6.98
C ASP A 45 12.95 -12.84 7.65
N ALA A 46 13.42 -11.60 7.58
CA ALA A 46 12.61 -10.39 7.78
C ALA A 46 12.57 -9.56 6.48
N ASP A 47 11.83 -10.06 5.49
CA ASP A 47 11.78 -9.47 4.14
C ASP A 47 11.22 -8.04 4.14
N GLY A 48 12.05 -7.09 3.72
CA GLY A 48 11.61 -5.87 3.05
C GLY A 48 10.73 -4.89 3.85
N ILE A 49 11.29 -4.25 4.89
CA ILE A 49 10.87 -2.87 5.21
C ILE A 49 11.37 -1.95 4.08
N ALA A 50 10.66 -1.99 2.96
CA ALA A 50 10.91 -1.13 1.80
C ALA A 50 10.52 0.31 2.15
N ASP A 51 11.53 1.17 2.16
CA ASP A 51 11.44 2.60 2.46
C ASP A 51 10.63 3.35 1.37
N GLY A 52 9.96 4.44 1.76
CA GLY A 52 9.33 5.44 0.88
C GLY A 52 8.22 5.01 -0.11
N GLY A 53 7.95 3.73 -0.34
CA GLY A 53 7.10 3.26 -1.44
C GLY A 53 5.60 3.52 -1.25
N THR A 54 4.98 4.37 -2.09
CA THR A 54 3.53 4.62 -2.10
C THR A 54 2.75 3.48 -2.78
N ALA A 55 1.91 2.79 -1.99
CA ALA A 55 1.00 1.78 -2.52
C ALA A 55 -0.30 2.41 -3.05
N ALA A 56 -0.46 2.38 -4.38
CA ALA A 56 -1.69 2.59 -5.17
C ALA A 56 -2.42 3.96 -5.09
N ASP A 57 -2.52 4.57 -3.91
CA ASP A 57 -2.96 5.95 -3.63
C ASP A 57 -2.80 6.36 -2.15
N ILE A 58 -2.26 5.49 -1.28
CA ILE A 58 -2.11 5.73 0.15
C ILE A 58 -0.98 6.74 0.44
N PRO A 59 -1.20 7.79 1.27
CA PRO A 59 -0.14 8.67 1.75
C PRO A 59 0.93 7.89 2.54
N ALA A 60 2.21 8.14 2.28
CA ALA A 60 3.31 7.33 2.82
C ALA A 60 3.26 7.15 4.35
N ARG A 61 2.98 8.23 5.11
CA ARG A 61 2.87 8.16 6.58
C ARG A 61 1.73 7.29 7.08
N MET A 62 0.62 7.21 6.35
CA MET A 62 -0.50 6.31 6.65
C MET A 62 -0.16 4.85 6.30
N LEU A 63 0.57 4.61 5.21
CA LEU A 63 1.04 3.26 4.88
C LEU A 63 2.03 2.73 5.92
N THR A 64 2.91 3.59 6.44
CA THR A 64 3.77 3.27 7.60
C THR A 64 2.95 2.85 8.80
N ALA A 65 1.89 3.60 9.14
CA ALA A 65 0.96 3.24 10.23
C ALA A 65 0.31 1.86 10.01
N TYR A 66 -0.25 1.60 8.82
CA TYR A 66 -0.88 0.31 8.52
C TYR A 66 0.10 -0.87 8.57
N LYS A 67 1.34 -0.69 8.09
CA LYS A 67 2.41 -1.71 8.18
C LYS A 67 2.79 -1.97 9.64
N LYS A 68 3.00 -0.91 10.43
CA LYS A 68 3.37 -0.94 11.84
C LYS A 68 2.29 -1.63 12.69
N ALA A 69 1.03 -1.21 12.54
CA ALA A 69 -0.12 -1.79 13.25
C ALA A 69 -0.32 -3.28 12.95
N ALA A 70 -0.19 -3.70 11.67
CA ALA A 70 -0.32 -5.10 11.28
C ALA A 70 0.75 -6.02 11.91
N VAL A 71 1.92 -5.48 12.29
CA VAL A 71 2.96 -6.20 13.05
C VAL A 71 2.71 -6.09 14.56
N GLN A 72 2.32 -4.92 15.07
CA GLN A 72 2.09 -4.69 16.50
C GLN A 72 0.90 -5.47 17.07
N VAL A 73 -0.19 -5.68 16.30
CA VAL A 73 -1.44 -6.27 16.79
C VAL A 73 -1.27 -7.64 17.47
N GLY A 74 -0.27 -8.43 17.06
CA GLY A 74 0.02 -9.74 17.66
C GLY A 74 0.37 -9.69 19.15
N LYS A 75 0.80 -8.53 19.68
CA LYS A 75 1.00 -8.31 21.12
C LYS A 75 -0.34 -8.26 21.88
N TYR A 76 -1.37 -7.69 21.26
CA TYR A 76 -2.65 -7.35 21.86
C TYR A 76 -3.73 -8.41 21.57
N ARG A 77 -3.60 -9.12 20.45
CA ARG A 77 -4.48 -10.21 20.00
C ARG A 77 -3.64 -11.38 19.45
N PRO A 78 -2.90 -12.12 20.30
CA PRO A 78 -1.93 -13.15 19.88
C PRO A 78 -2.55 -14.36 19.17
N THR A 79 -3.86 -14.55 19.27
CA THR A 79 -4.63 -15.57 18.54
C THR A 79 -5.09 -15.13 17.16
N CYS A 80 -4.91 -13.85 16.79
CA CYS A 80 -5.30 -13.32 15.49
C CYS A 80 -4.32 -13.75 14.39
N GLN A 81 -4.84 -14.16 13.23
CA GLN A 81 -4.06 -14.61 12.09
C GLN A 81 -4.43 -13.82 10.82
N GLY A 82 -3.50 -13.68 9.88
CA GLY A 82 -3.78 -13.08 8.57
C GLY A 82 -4.02 -11.57 8.53
N MET A 83 -3.86 -10.86 9.66
CA MET A 83 -3.79 -9.39 9.66
C MET A 83 -2.63 -8.94 8.76
N ARG A 84 -2.90 -7.95 7.92
CA ARG A 84 -1.99 -7.46 6.89
C ARG A 84 -2.35 -6.02 6.55
N TRP A 85 -1.38 -5.17 6.22
CA TRP A 85 -1.63 -3.75 5.95
C TRP A 85 -2.75 -3.49 4.91
N PRO A 86 -2.98 -4.33 3.86
CA PRO A 86 -4.12 -4.18 2.96
C PRO A 86 -5.50 -4.19 3.63
N VAL A 87 -5.67 -4.93 4.74
CA VAL A 87 -6.94 -4.98 5.49
C VAL A 87 -7.24 -3.63 6.13
N LEU A 88 -6.24 -3.03 6.78
CA LEU A 88 -6.34 -1.70 7.40
C LEU A 88 -6.50 -0.60 6.36
N ALA A 89 -5.77 -0.71 5.24
CA ALA A 89 -5.94 0.19 4.11
C ALA A 89 -7.36 0.13 3.53
N GLY A 90 -7.94 -1.06 3.36
CA GLY A 90 -9.29 -1.24 2.82
C GLY A 90 -10.38 -0.55 3.65
N ILE A 91 -10.29 -0.59 4.98
CA ILE A 91 -11.18 0.16 5.88
C ILE A 91 -10.94 1.67 5.75
N ALA A 92 -9.71 2.14 6.02
CA ALA A 92 -9.39 3.57 5.99
C ALA A 92 -9.62 4.23 4.63
N LYS A 93 -9.66 3.45 3.54
CA LYS A 93 -10.05 3.90 2.20
C LYS A 93 -11.51 4.32 2.14
N VAL A 94 -12.41 3.51 2.70
CA VAL A 94 -13.85 3.80 2.73
C VAL A 94 -14.15 4.87 3.78
N GLU A 95 -13.53 4.82 4.96
CA GLU A 95 -13.82 5.72 6.08
C GLU A 95 -13.29 7.15 5.91
N SER A 96 -12.10 7.33 5.36
CA SER A 96 -11.47 8.66 5.26
C SER A 96 -10.68 8.90 3.97
N ASN A 97 -10.71 7.95 3.02
CA ASN A 97 -9.78 7.91 1.88
C ASN A 97 -8.32 8.10 2.35
N HIS A 98 -7.93 7.39 3.41
CA HIS A 98 -6.62 7.46 4.09
C HIS A 98 -6.23 8.87 4.56
N ALA A 99 -7.18 9.66 5.08
CA ALA A 99 -6.95 11.05 5.48
C ALA A 99 -6.38 11.96 4.35
N ILE A 100 -6.62 11.64 3.07
CA ILE A 100 -6.18 12.46 1.94
C ILE A 100 -6.73 13.89 2.08
N GLY A 101 -5.84 14.89 1.93
CA GLY A 101 -6.16 16.30 2.17
C GLY A 101 -6.01 16.75 3.62
N ARG A 102 -5.45 15.90 4.52
CA ARG A 102 -4.94 16.29 5.84
C ARG A 102 -3.42 16.35 5.87
N HIS A 103 -2.88 17.12 6.80
CA HIS A 103 -1.50 16.97 7.24
C HIS A 103 -1.44 15.79 8.21
N VAL A 104 -0.48 14.88 8.01
CA VAL A 104 -0.18 13.78 8.94
C VAL A 104 1.27 13.93 9.37
N ALA A 105 1.51 14.26 10.63
CA ALA A 105 2.86 14.48 11.16
C ALA A 105 3.63 13.15 11.32
N ASP A 106 4.95 13.23 11.53
CA ASP A 106 5.79 12.04 11.77
C ASP A 106 5.38 11.29 13.06
N THR A 107 4.92 12.03 14.10
CA THR A 107 4.26 11.51 15.31
C THR A 107 2.97 10.73 15.04
N GLY A 108 2.41 10.86 13.83
CA GLY A 108 1.13 10.30 13.40
C GLY A 108 -0.04 11.30 13.48
N ASP A 109 0.14 12.48 14.07
CA ASP A 109 -0.95 13.44 14.29
C ASP A 109 -1.63 13.91 13.00
N ILE A 110 -2.92 13.62 12.86
CA ILE A 110 -3.73 14.06 11.71
C ILE A 110 -4.37 15.40 12.03
N ARG A 111 -4.09 16.43 11.22
CA ARG A 111 -4.61 17.78 11.40
C ARG A 111 -5.11 18.39 10.06
N PRO A 112 -6.25 19.11 10.06
CA PRO A 112 -7.26 19.16 11.11
C PRO A 112 -7.87 17.76 11.37
N LYS A 113 -8.46 17.58 12.56
CA LYS A 113 -9.12 16.34 13.00
C LYS A 113 -10.16 15.85 11.97
N ILE A 114 -10.46 14.55 12.00
CA ILE A 114 -11.45 13.93 11.11
C ILE A 114 -12.67 13.58 11.96
N TYR A 115 -13.82 14.13 11.57
CA TYR A 115 -15.10 13.96 12.24
C TYR A 115 -16.16 13.58 11.21
N GLY A 116 -16.97 12.59 11.55
CA GLY A 116 -18.15 12.20 10.79
C GLY A 116 -19.34 13.14 11.01
N VAL A 117 -20.48 12.74 10.44
CA VAL A 117 -21.78 13.38 10.69
C VAL A 117 -22.19 13.22 12.16
N LEU A 118 -22.95 14.20 12.66
CA LEU A 118 -23.45 14.19 14.04
C LEU A 118 -24.68 13.28 14.12
N LEU A 119 -24.61 12.24 14.95
CA LEU A 119 -25.64 11.22 15.12
C LEU A 119 -26.71 11.67 16.12
N ASN A 120 -27.35 12.81 15.87
CA ASN A 120 -28.37 13.39 16.74
C ASN A 120 -29.78 13.44 16.10
N GLY A 121 -30.02 12.66 15.05
CA GLY A 121 -31.31 12.60 14.34
C GLY A 121 -31.63 13.80 13.46
N SER A 122 -30.76 14.82 13.37
CA SER A 122 -31.00 16.07 12.61
C SER A 122 -31.08 15.93 11.09
N GLY A 123 -30.75 14.75 10.52
CA GLY A 123 -30.61 14.57 9.08
C GLY A 123 -29.28 15.08 8.52
N ALA A 124 -28.33 15.47 9.37
CA ALA A 124 -27.02 15.97 8.97
C ALA A 124 -26.29 14.97 8.05
N GLY A 125 -25.89 15.44 6.86
CA GLY A 125 -25.28 14.57 5.84
C GLY A 125 -26.19 13.45 5.32
N GLN A 126 -27.52 13.65 5.39
CA GLN A 126 -28.56 12.66 5.08
C GLN A 126 -28.65 11.49 6.09
N ASN A 127 -28.05 11.62 7.28
CA ASN A 127 -28.13 10.64 8.34
C ASN A 127 -29.10 11.07 9.46
N THR A 128 -30.10 10.23 9.74
CA THR A 128 -31.12 10.42 10.79
C THR A 128 -30.92 9.49 12.01
N THR A 129 -29.81 8.75 12.07
CA THR A 129 -29.44 7.98 13.26
C THR A 129 -29.31 8.90 14.48
N ILE A 130 -29.84 8.42 15.61
CA ILE A 130 -29.63 8.99 16.95
C ILE A 130 -28.71 8.03 17.71
N PHE A 131 -27.57 8.52 18.17
CA PHE A 131 -26.64 7.85 19.05
C PHE A 131 -26.19 8.85 20.12
N PRO A 132 -26.43 8.60 21.42
CA PRO A 132 -26.11 9.54 22.48
C PRO A 132 -24.59 9.72 22.61
N ASP A 133 -24.16 10.88 23.11
CA ASP A 133 -22.78 11.12 23.54
C ASP A 133 -22.32 10.02 24.52
N THR A 134 -21.12 9.47 24.29
CA THR A 134 -20.52 8.43 25.15
C THR A 134 -19.20 8.82 25.81
N ASP A 135 -18.64 10.01 25.56
CA ASP A 135 -17.33 10.42 26.09
C ASP A 135 -17.26 11.85 26.67
N GLY A 136 -18.35 12.62 26.61
CA GLY A 136 -18.44 14.02 27.04
C GLY A 136 -17.92 15.03 26.01
N GLY A 137 -17.78 14.63 24.75
CA GLY A 137 -17.12 15.39 23.69
C GLY A 137 -15.59 15.34 23.76
N LYS A 138 -15.01 14.35 24.44
CA LYS A 138 -13.56 14.15 24.65
C LYS A 138 -12.82 13.97 23.33
N TRP A 139 -13.32 13.14 22.43
CA TRP A 139 -12.66 12.86 21.16
C TRP A 139 -13.20 13.64 19.97
N ASP A 140 -14.50 13.98 19.97
CA ASP A 140 -15.19 14.60 18.83
C ASP A 140 -15.49 16.11 19.01
N GLY A 141 -15.52 16.60 20.24
CA GLY A 141 -15.80 17.99 20.59
C GLY A 141 -17.28 18.36 20.83
N THR A 142 -18.21 17.42 21.04
CA THR A 142 -19.60 17.74 21.41
C THR A 142 -20.27 16.75 22.37
N ALA A 143 -21.14 17.27 23.24
CA ALA A 143 -22.00 16.50 24.14
C ALA A 143 -23.47 16.48 23.66
N SER A 144 -23.69 16.54 22.35
CA SER A 144 -25.03 16.72 21.72
C SER A 144 -25.47 15.52 20.86
N GLY A 145 -24.95 14.34 21.18
CA GLY A 145 -24.97 13.16 20.30
C GLY A 145 -23.59 12.91 19.71
N GLU A 146 -23.40 11.71 19.17
CA GLU A 146 -22.07 11.14 18.88
C GLU A 146 -21.54 11.46 17.47
N ARG A 147 -20.23 11.36 17.26
CA ARG A 147 -19.61 11.34 15.92
C ARG A 147 -18.56 10.26 15.77
N ALA A 148 -18.43 9.76 14.55
CA ALA A 148 -17.27 8.97 14.15
C ALA A 148 -15.98 9.82 14.12
N VAL A 149 -14.91 9.35 14.76
CA VAL A 149 -13.63 10.07 14.91
C VAL A 149 -12.48 9.40 14.17
N GLY A 150 -11.52 10.20 13.71
CA GLY A 150 -10.25 9.72 13.18
C GLY A 150 -10.30 9.18 11.74
N PRO A 151 -9.17 8.68 11.21
CA PRO A 151 -9.06 8.18 9.84
C PRO A 151 -9.76 6.82 9.64
N PHE A 152 -10.18 6.19 10.74
CA PHE A 152 -10.88 4.91 10.80
C PHE A 152 -12.34 5.04 11.28
N GLN A 153 -12.81 6.27 11.57
CA GLN A 153 -14.21 6.59 11.87
C GLN A 153 -14.85 5.74 13.00
N PHE A 154 -14.11 5.54 14.10
CA PHE A 154 -14.66 4.89 15.29
C PHE A 154 -15.70 5.78 15.98
N LEU A 155 -16.75 5.19 16.56
CA LEU A 155 -17.48 5.88 17.64
C LEU A 155 -16.58 5.91 18.89
N PRO A 156 -16.50 7.01 19.65
CA PRO A 156 -15.80 7.09 20.94
C PRO A 156 -16.03 5.91 21.90
N SER A 157 -17.27 5.46 22.10
CA SER A 157 -17.58 4.23 22.85
C SER A 157 -16.92 2.96 22.30
N THR A 158 -16.69 2.86 20.99
CA THR A 158 -15.87 1.78 20.42
C THR A 158 -14.39 2.01 20.68
N TRP A 159 -13.92 3.26 20.63
CA TRP A 159 -12.51 3.61 20.88
C TRP A 159 -12.07 3.30 22.31
N GLU A 160 -12.87 3.60 23.34
CA GLU A 160 -12.50 3.30 24.74
C GLU A 160 -12.33 1.78 25.00
N ASP A 161 -12.91 0.90 24.17
CA ASP A 161 -12.79 -0.56 24.22
C ASP A 161 -11.56 -1.13 23.46
N ILE A 162 -10.98 -0.37 22.52
CA ILE A 162 -9.99 -0.88 21.52
C ILE A 162 -8.79 0.04 21.25
N GLY A 163 -8.78 1.25 21.83
CA GLY A 163 -7.71 2.23 21.66
C GLY A 163 -6.43 1.80 22.37
N GLU A 164 -5.32 1.82 21.65
CA GLU A 164 -4.00 1.39 22.12
C GLU A 164 -2.95 2.42 21.69
N ASP A 165 -2.06 2.82 22.60
CA ASP A 165 -0.89 3.65 22.29
C ASP A 165 0.05 2.86 21.36
N ALA A 166 0.11 3.28 20.09
CA ALA A 166 0.95 2.66 19.08
C ALA A 166 2.22 3.46 18.80
N ASN A 167 2.21 4.78 19.04
CA ASN A 167 3.34 5.67 18.77
C ASN A 167 4.39 5.72 19.91
N GLY A 168 3.99 5.42 21.14
CA GLY A 168 4.80 5.41 22.37
C GLY A 168 4.75 6.70 23.19
N ASP A 169 3.83 7.64 22.92
CA ASP A 169 3.75 8.93 23.61
C ASP A 169 2.95 8.91 24.93
N LYS A 170 2.30 7.77 25.25
CA LYS A 170 1.42 7.49 26.39
C LYS A 170 -0.03 7.98 26.22
N THR A 171 -0.42 8.39 25.03
CA THR A 171 -1.80 8.70 24.65
C THR A 171 -2.27 7.70 23.60
N ALA A 172 -3.56 7.34 23.63
CA ALA A 172 -4.22 6.65 22.53
C ALA A 172 -5.22 7.63 21.88
N ASP A 173 -4.76 8.42 20.91
CA ASP A 173 -5.62 9.41 20.20
C ASP A 173 -6.21 8.79 18.94
N PRO A 174 -7.55 8.69 18.78
CA PRO A 174 -8.15 8.20 17.54
C PRO A 174 -7.87 9.11 16.34
N HIS A 175 -7.37 10.34 16.56
CA HIS A 175 -6.89 11.24 15.52
C HIS A 175 -5.38 11.12 15.24
N ASN A 176 -4.69 10.17 15.86
CA ASN A 176 -3.35 9.74 15.47
C ASN A 176 -3.41 8.58 14.46
N ALA A 177 -2.58 8.63 13.42
CA ALA A 177 -2.54 7.63 12.37
C ALA A 177 -2.09 6.24 12.85
N ASP A 178 -1.13 6.16 13.77
CA ASP A 178 -0.59 4.88 14.26
C ASP A 178 -1.58 4.20 15.21
N ASP A 179 -2.08 4.94 16.20
CA ASP A 179 -3.00 4.43 17.22
C ASP A 179 -4.30 3.95 16.56
N ALA A 180 -4.89 4.79 15.70
CA ALA A 180 -6.14 4.43 15.01
C ALA A 180 -5.97 3.20 14.10
N ALA A 181 -4.79 3.01 13.50
CA ALA A 181 -4.47 1.81 12.72
C ALA A 181 -4.31 0.57 13.60
N LEU A 182 -3.71 0.70 14.79
CA LEU A 182 -3.58 -0.39 15.76
C LEU A 182 -4.95 -0.78 16.35
N GLY A 183 -5.75 0.20 16.75
CA GLY A 183 -7.13 -0.01 17.21
C GLY A 183 -7.99 -0.70 16.15
N ALA A 184 -7.90 -0.28 14.88
CA ALA A 184 -8.59 -0.94 13.77
C ALA A 184 -8.15 -2.41 13.64
N ALA A 185 -6.84 -2.68 13.79
CA ALA A 185 -6.32 -4.04 13.76
C ALA A 185 -6.85 -4.88 14.94
N VAL A 186 -6.85 -4.31 16.14
CA VAL A 186 -7.35 -4.92 17.39
C VAL A 186 -8.85 -5.27 17.28
N TYR A 187 -9.66 -4.35 16.78
CA TYR A 187 -11.11 -4.52 16.63
C TYR A 187 -11.47 -5.58 15.56
N LEU A 188 -10.82 -5.51 14.39
CA LEU A 188 -10.99 -6.52 13.32
C LEU A 188 -10.48 -7.92 13.73
N CYS A 189 -9.43 -7.99 14.54
CA CYS A 189 -8.96 -9.25 15.12
C CYS A 189 -9.95 -9.85 16.14
N GLY A 190 -10.76 -9.01 16.80
CA GLY A 190 -11.78 -9.43 17.76
C GLY A 190 -11.21 -10.29 18.89
N LYS A 191 -11.71 -11.52 19.04
CA LYS A 191 -11.26 -12.51 20.03
C LYS A 191 -10.22 -13.52 19.48
N GLY A 192 -9.66 -13.26 18.29
CA GLY A 192 -8.71 -14.17 17.61
C GLY A 192 -9.24 -14.73 16.29
N ARG A 193 -9.66 -13.85 15.37
CA ARG A 193 -10.07 -14.24 14.02
C ARG A 193 -8.88 -14.62 13.14
N ASP A 194 -9.12 -15.52 12.20
CA ASP A 194 -8.22 -15.82 11.09
C ASP A 194 -8.66 -15.08 9.83
N LEU A 195 -8.06 -13.92 9.59
CA LEU A 195 -8.33 -13.01 8.48
C LEU A 195 -7.67 -13.45 7.16
N THR A 196 -7.08 -14.66 7.10
CA THR A 196 -6.80 -15.35 5.84
C THR A 196 -8.07 -15.99 5.27
N LYS A 197 -9.01 -16.40 6.14
CA LYS A 197 -10.27 -17.04 5.74
C LYS A 197 -11.29 -15.97 5.33
N ARG A 198 -11.67 -15.98 4.06
CA ARG A 198 -12.53 -14.96 3.43
C ARG A 198 -13.83 -14.67 4.20
N ALA A 199 -14.50 -15.71 4.70
CA ALA A 199 -15.72 -15.58 5.53
C ALA A 199 -15.48 -14.99 6.93
N GLN A 200 -14.32 -15.22 7.55
CA GLN A 200 -14.00 -14.59 8.85
C GLN A 200 -13.62 -13.12 8.69
N LEU A 201 -13.00 -12.76 7.56
CA LEU A 201 -12.72 -11.38 7.16
C LEU A 201 -14.03 -10.62 6.82
N GLU A 202 -14.94 -11.21 6.04
CA GLU A 202 -16.30 -10.68 5.83
C GLU A 202 -17.02 -10.41 7.15
N ALA A 203 -17.05 -11.40 8.05
CA ALA A 203 -17.69 -11.25 9.36
C ALA A 203 -16.94 -10.30 10.32
N ALA A 204 -15.70 -9.90 10.02
CA ALA A 204 -14.96 -8.87 10.77
C ALA A 204 -15.32 -7.47 10.26
N ILE A 205 -15.40 -7.31 8.94
CA ILE A 205 -15.80 -6.05 8.29
C ILE A 205 -17.29 -5.77 8.55
N PHE A 206 -18.14 -6.81 8.60
CA PHE A 206 -19.54 -6.67 8.98
C PHE A 206 -19.75 -6.36 10.47
N GLN A 207 -18.82 -6.78 11.34
CA GLN A 207 -18.79 -6.32 12.74
C GLN A 207 -18.43 -4.83 12.80
N TYR A 208 -17.54 -4.37 11.91
CA TYR A 208 -17.14 -2.96 11.81
C TYR A 208 -18.30 -2.05 11.36
N ASN A 209 -19.06 -2.50 10.35
CA ASN A 209 -20.25 -1.81 9.87
C ASN A 209 -21.23 -2.85 9.28
N GLN A 210 -22.47 -2.89 9.77
CA GLN A 210 -23.47 -3.92 9.44
C GLN A 210 -24.13 -3.72 8.05
N SER A 211 -23.37 -3.28 7.05
CA SER A 211 -23.81 -3.11 5.67
C SER A 211 -23.07 -4.08 4.73
N GLY A 212 -23.83 -4.87 3.97
CA GLY A 212 -23.28 -5.75 2.93
C GLY A 212 -22.60 -5.00 1.78
N GLU A 213 -23.07 -3.78 1.48
CA GLU A 213 -22.44 -2.89 0.49
C GLU A 213 -21.08 -2.38 0.99
N TYR A 214 -21.03 -1.94 2.25
CA TYR A 214 -19.77 -1.54 2.90
C TYR A 214 -18.76 -2.68 2.89
N VAL A 215 -19.18 -3.89 3.29
CA VAL A 215 -18.35 -5.10 3.28
C VAL A 215 -17.79 -5.36 1.87
N SER A 216 -18.64 -5.34 0.85
CA SER A 216 -18.23 -5.53 -0.55
C SER A 216 -17.22 -4.47 -1.03
N ASN A 217 -17.49 -3.18 -0.73
CA ASN A 217 -16.63 -2.05 -1.07
C ASN A 217 -15.24 -2.18 -0.43
N VAL A 218 -15.19 -2.36 0.90
CA VAL A 218 -13.95 -2.58 1.66
C VAL A 218 -13.17 -3.76 1.08
N LEU A 219 -13.82 -4.90 0.83
CA LEU A 219 -13.16 -6.10 0.29
C LEU A 219 -12.53 -5.87 -1.09
N GLY A 220 -13.20 -5.11 -1.97
CA GLY A 220 -12.62 -4.69 -3.26
C GLY A 220 -11.31 -3.92 -3.08
N TRP A 221 -11.27 -2.99 -2.12
CA TRP A 221 -10.04 -2.27 -1.76
C TRP A 221 -8.99 -3.19 -1.10
N ILE A 222 -9.39 -4.12 -0.22
CA ILE A 222 -8.45 -5.09 0.38
C ILE A 222 -7.80 -5.97 -0.70
N ASP A 223 -8.57 -6.44 -1.68
CA ASP A 223 -8.06 -7.29 -2.76
C ASP A 223 -7.14 -6.47 -3.69
N GLN A 224 -7.49 -5.22 -4.01
CA GLN A 224 -6.65 -4.30 -4.76
C GLN A 224 -5.34 -3.95 -4.01
N TYR A 225 -5.39 -3.63 -2.72
CA TYR A 225 -4.19 -3.37 -1.92
C TYR A 225 -3.38 -4.64 -1.66
N THR A 226 -4.00 -5.83 -1.62
CA THR A 226 -3.30 -7.12 -1.55
C THR A 226 -2.58 -7.43 -2.87
N ALA A 227 -3.13 -7.03 -4.01
CA ALA A 227 -2.42 -7.03 -5.29
C ALA A 227 -1.28 -6.00 -5.32
N ALA A 228 -1.47 -4.80 -4.74
CA ALA A 228 -0.41 -3.80 -4.64
C ALA A 228 0.71 -4.15 -3.66
N ALA A 229 0.42 -5.00 -2.66
CA ALA A 229 1.39 -5.50 -1.68
C ALA A 229 2.31 -6.60 -2.22
N LYS A 230 1.93 -7.25 -3.32
CA LYS A 230 2.72 -8.31 -3.96
C LYS A 230 3.44 -7.76 -5.19
N ASP A 231 4.71 -7.43 -5.03
CA ASP A 231 5.60 -7.27 -6.19
C ASP A 231 5.59 -8.58 -7.01
N PRO A 232 5.47 -8.53 -8.35
CA PRO A 232 5.37 -9.75 -9.16
C PRO A 232 6.64 -10.61 -9.09
N ASP A 233 6.50 -11.93 -9.07
CA ASP A 233 7.67 -12.82 -9.18
C ASP A 233 8.22 -12.82 -10.61
N LEU A 234 9.25 -11.99 -10.83
CA LEU A 234 9.94 -11.88 -12.12
C LEU A 234 11.07 -12.91 -12.32
N LYS A 235 11.36 -13.78 -11.33
CA LYS A 235 12.54 -14.69 -11.37
C LYS A 235 12.58 -15.57 -12.62
N ASN A 236 11.41 -16.02 -13.08
CA ASN A 236 11.25 -16.92 -14.22
C ASN A 236 10.67 -16.23 -15.47
N VAL A 237 10.61 -14.89 -15.51
CA VAL A 237 10.00 -14.14 -16.62
C VAL A 237 11.06 -13.89 -17.72
N PRO A 238 10.84 -14.35 -18.96
CA PRO A 238 11.90 -14.39 -19.98
C PRO A 238 12.06 -13.07 -20.75
N GLY A 239 13.32 -12.64 -20.93
CA GLY A 239 13.75 -11.67 -21.93
C GLY A 239 12.85 -10.43 -22.07
N LYS A 240 12.29 -10.22 -23.27
CA LYS A 240 11.44 -9.05 -23.59
C LYS A 240 10.25 -8.87 -22.65
N VAL A 241 9.64 -9.97 -22.17
CA VAL A 241 8.47 -9.90 -21.27
C VAL A 241 8.86 -9.20 -19.97
N ARG A 242 10.02 -9.57 -19.44
CA ARG A 242 10.58 -8.95 -18.23
C ARG A 242 10.91 -7.47 -18.47
N THR A 243 11.47 -7.12 -19.61
CA THR A 243 11.75 -5.72 -19.99
C THR A 243 10.49 -4.85 -20.03
N VAL A 244 9.37 -5.35 -20.57
CA VAL A 244 8.08 -4.64 -20.55
C VAL A 244 7.63 -4.37 -19.12
N ILE A 245 7.72 -5.39 -18.25
CA ILE A 245 7.18 -5.31 -16.89
C ILE A 245 8.07 -4.45 -15.99
N GLU A 246 9.39 -4.61 -16.02
CA GLU A 246 10.31 -3.75 -15.29
C GLU A 246 10.17 -2.28 -15.72
N ALA A 247 10.00 -2.02 -17.02
CA ALA A 247 9.69 -0.68 -17.52
C ALA A 247 8.37 -0.14 -16.93
N ALA A 248 7.27 -0.90 -16.96
CA ALA A 248 6.00 -0.45 -16.42
C ALA A 248 6.01 -0.26 -14.90
N LEU A 249 6.64 -1.18 -14.15
CA LEU A 249 6.78 -1.11 -12.69
C LEU A 249 7.68 0.05 -12.25
N SER A 250 8.71 0.41 -13.04
CA SER A 250 9.56 1.57 -12.76
C SER A 250 8.82 2.90 -12.76
N GLN A 251 7.61 2.95 -13.34
CA GLN A 251 6.79 4.15 -13.41
C GLN A 251 5.74 4.24 -12.29
N ARG A 252 5.61 3.26 -11.38
CA ARG A 252 4.64 3.33 -10.26
C ARG A 252 4.71 4.67 -9.52
N GLY A 253 3.56 5.26 -9.20
CA GLY A 253 3.45 6.58 -8.58
C GLY A 253 3.49 7.79 -9.54
N VAL A 254 3.84 7.61 -10.82
CA VAL A 254 3.73 8.69 -11.82
C VAL A 254 2.24 9.09 -12.02
N PRO A 255 1.90 10.40 -12.01
CA PRO A 255 0.51 10.83 -12.15
C PRO A 255 -0.17 10.38 -13.45
N TYR A 256 -1.50 10.19 -13.40
CA TYR A 256 -2.30 10.04 -14.62
C TYR A 256 -2.36 11.37 -15.38
N SER A 257 -2.06 11.33 -16.68
CA SER A 257 -2.22 12.47 -17.59
C SER A 257 -2.97 12.05 -18.85
N TRP A 258 -4.15 12.64 -19.08
CA TRP A 258 -4.99 12.31 -20.24
C TRP A 258 -4.28 12.65 -21.56
N GLY A 259 -4.02 11.67 -22.42
CA GLY A 259 -3.21 11.85 -23.63
C GLY A 259 -1.70 11.86 -23.39
N GLY A 260 -1.24 11.78 -22.13
CA GLY A 260 0.17 11.75 -21.76
C GLY A 260 0.81 10.35 -21.94
N GLY A 261 2.12 10.33 -22.16
CA GLY A 261 2.92 9.11 -22.27
C GLY A 261 3.25 8.73 -23.72
N ASN A 262 4.52 8.37 -23.95
CA ASN A 262 5.04 7.90 -25.23
C ASN A 262 6.25 6.97 -25.05
N ALA A 263 6.82 6.46 -26.14
CA ALA A 263 7.95 5.51 -26.16
C ALA A 263 9.19 5.97 -25.36
N SER A 264 9.40 7.29 -25.23
CA SER A 264 10.52 7.85 -24.49
C SER A 264 10.25 7.88 -22.98
N GLY A 265 9.04 8.29 -22.56
CA GLY A 265 8.66 8.45 -21.16
C GLY A 265 7.32 9.14 -20.93
N ALA A 266 7.09 9.55 -19.68
CA ALA A 266 5.97 10.40 -19.27
C ALA A 266 6.03 11.77 -19.98
N SER A 267 4.89 12.23 -20.48
CA SER A 267 4.75 13.53 -21.16
C SER A 267 3.60 14.34 -20.58
N TYR A 268 3.53 15.62 -20.92
CA TYR A 268 2.27 16.35 -20.81
C TYR A 268 1.21 15.71 -21.71
N GLY A 269 -0.06 15.86 -21.30
CA GLY A 269 -1.22 15.36 -22.02
C GLY A 269 -1.97 16.46 -22.78
N ILE A 270 -3.25 16.21 -23.04
CA ILE A 270 -4.16 17.11 -23.75
C ILE A 270 -5.43 17.39 -22.92
N CYS A 271 -6.20 18.40 -23.32
CA CYS A 271 -7.59 18.54 -22.90
C CYS A 271 -8.49 17.81 -23.91
N CYS A 272 -9.51 17.05 -23.49
CA CYS A 272 -9.84 16.62 -22.12
C CYS A 272 -10.41 15.20 -22.15
N SER A 273 -10.43 14.54 -20.99
CA SER A 273 -11.13 13.26 -20.81
C SER A 273 -12.64 13.42 -21.00
N PRO A 274 -13.39 12.32 -21.27
CA PRO A 274 -14.86 12.33 -21.24
C PRO A 274 -15.45 12.86 -19.92
N SER A 275 -14.69 12.74 -18.82
CA SER A 275 -15.00 13.28 -17.49
C SER A 275 -14.52 14.73 -17.26
N GLY A 276 -14.19 15.47 -18.31
CA GLY A 276 -13.83 16.89 -18.27
C GLY A 276 -12.49 17.21 -17.59
N LYS A 277 -11.59 16.24 -17.43
CA LYS A 277 -10.27 16.46 -16.80
C LYS A 277 -9.18 16.64 -17.87
N SER A 278 -8.32 17.65 -17.70
CA SER A 278 -7.21 17.93 -18.61
C SER A 278 -5.91 17.22 -18.17
N GLY A 279 -5.13 16.74 -19.14
CA GLY A 279 -3.74 16.31 -18.97
C GLY A 279 -2.70 17.39 -19.31
N THR A 280 -3.09 18.55 -19.84
CA THR A 280 -2.15 19.57 -20.38
C THR A 280 -1.07 20.00 -19.39
N ASN A 281 -1.41 20.10 -18.11
CA ASN A 281 -0.53 20.61 -17.06
C ASN A 281 0.06 19.48 -16.18
N ILE A 282 -0.17 18.22 -16.53
CA ILE A 282 0.26 17.04 -15.78
C ILE A 282 1.25 16.25 -16.62
N LYS A 283 2.51 16.13 -16.18
CA LYS A 283 3.48 15.24 -16.83
C LYS A 283 3.31 13.82 -16.29
N GLY A 284 2.87 12.89 -17.15
CA GLY A 284 2.48 11.55 -16.73
C GLY A 284 2.14 10.60 -17.88
N PHE A 285 1.26 9.63 -17.60
CA PHE A 285 0.75 8.65 -18.56
C PHE A 285 -0.78 8.54 -18.51
N ASP A 286 -1.44 8.26 -19.64
CA ASP A 286 -2.70 7.51 -19.64
C ASP A 286 -2.45 6.01 -19.79
N CYS A 287 -3.52 5.22 -19.68
CA CYS A 287 -3.49 3.76 -19.75
C CYS A 287 -2.70 3.23 -20.96
N SER A 288 -3.00 3.76 -22.13
CA SER A 288 -2.38 3.39 -23.41
C SER A 288 -1.03 4.08 -23.66
N GLY A 289 -0.76 5.20 -23.01
CA GLY A 289 0.56 5.84 -22.98
C GLY A 289 1.59 5.03 -22.18
N LEU A 290 1.17 4.44 -21.05
CA LEU A 290 2.02 3.57 -20.23
C LEU A 290 2.38 2.27 -20.97
N THR A 291 1.42 1.64 -21.65
CA THR A 291 1.69 0.44 -22.44
C THR A 291 2.62 0.73 -23.62
N VAL A 292 2.42 1.85 -24.34
CA VAL A 292 3.33 2.31 -25.41
C VAL A 292 4.76 2.48 -24.89
N TYR A 293 4.95 3.09 -23.72
CA TYR A 293 6.26 3.24 -23.09
C TYR A 293 6.91 1.88 -22.77
N ALA A 294 6.17 1.03 -22.05
CA ALA A 294 6.67 -0.26 -21.57
C ALA A 294 7.07 -1.20 -22.72
N TYR A 295 6.21 -1.32 -23.74
CA TYR A 295 6.49 -2.12 -24.92
C TYR A 295 7.62 -1.53 -25.79
N ALA A 296 7.76 -0.21 -25.85
CA ALA A 296 8.88 0.42 -26.56
C ALA A 296 10.25 0.05 -25.95
N LYS A 297 10.35 -0.16 -24.62
CA LYS A 297 11.59 -0.63 -23.99
C LYS A 297 11.97 -2.06 -24.41
N ALA A 298 10.99 -2.89 -24.78
CA ALA A 298 11.21 -4.20 -25.39
C ALA A 298 11.37 -4.15 -26.94
N GLY A 299 11.44 -2.94 -27.53
CA GLY A 299 11.55 -2.73 -28.97
C GLY A 299 10.26 -3.05 -29.75
N ILE A 300 9.08 -2.94 -29.12
CA ILE A 300 7.78 -3.19 -29.72
C ILE A 300 6.99 -1.88 -29.80
N ARG A 301 6.54 -1.49 -31.00
CA ARG A 301 5.79 -0.25 -31.24
C ARG A 301 4.28 -0.51 -31.20
N LEU A 302 3.63 -0.15 -30.10
CA LEU A 302 2.17 -0.20 -29.97
C LEU A 302 1.46 1.00 -30.66
N PRO A 303 0.21 0.82 -31.12
CA PRO A 303 -0.71 1.93 -31.42
C PRO A 303 -0.98 2.82 -30.19
N ARG A 304 -1.42 4.07 -30.40
CA ARG A 304 -1.57 5.04 -29.30
C ARG A 304 -2.79 4.84 -28.41
N THR A 305 -3.87 4.22 -28.89
CA THR A 305 -5.14 4.07 -28.15
C THR A 305 -5.38 2.63 -27.70
N ALA A 306 -6.04 2.45 -26.56
CA ALA A 306 -6.35 1.12 -26.00
C ALA A 306 -7.11 0.22 -26.99
N ALA A 307 -8.15 0.74 -27.65
CA ALA A 307 -8.90 0.02 -28.70
C ALA A 307 -8.01 -0.45 -29.88
N ALA A 308 -7.07 0.38 -30.34
CA ALA A 308 -6.14 -0.02 -31.41
C ALA A 308 -5.08 -1.02 -30.93
N GLN A 309 -4.72 -1.00 -29.64
CA GLN A 309 -3.82 -1.99 -29.04
C GLN A 309 -4.49 -3.38 -28.90
N ALA A 310 -5.81 -3.45 -28.80
CA ALA A 310 -6.55 -4.72 -28.75
C ALA A 310 -6.56 -5.50 -30.07
N GLY A 311 -6.23 -4.81 -31.18
CA GLY A 311 -6.08 -5.37 -32.53
C GLY A 311 -4.63 -5.74 -32.91
N VAL A 312 -3.66 -5.72 -31.99
CA VAL A 312 -2.27 -6.17 -32.28
C VAL A 312 -1.88 -7.40 -31.47
N GLY A 313 -1.00 -8.23 -32.04
CA GLY A 313 -0.65 -9.54 -31.46
C GLY A 313 -1.76 -10.57 -31.61
N ARG A 314 -1.75 -11.62 -30.79
CA ARG A 314 -2.82 -12.62 -30.74
C ARG A 314 -3.84 -12.24 -29.68
N ARG A 315 -5.10 -12.06 -30.09
CA ARG A 315 -6.20 -11.79 -29.17
C ARG A 315 -6.50 -13.01 -28.28
N ILE A 316 -6.82 -12.74 -27.02
CA ILE A 316 -7.32 -13.65 -26.01
C ILE A 316 -8.76 -13.23 -25.70
N PRO A 317 -9.77 -14.03 -26.09
CA PRO A 317 -11.17 -13.80 -25.76
C PRO A 317 -11.45 -13.69 -24.25
N ALA A 318 -12.53 -12.98 -23.89
CA ALA A 318 -12.87 -12.65 -22.50
C ALA A 318 -13.51 -13.83 -21.72
N ASP A 319 -14.22 -14.71 -22.42
CA ASP A 319 -14.85 -15.94 -21.94
C ASP A 319 -13.83 -16.98 -21.41
N LEU A 320 -12.60 -16.96 -21.95
CA LEU A 320 -11.48 -17.75 -21.40
C LEU A 320 -10.97 -17.25 -20.03
N GLY A 321 -11.48 -16.11 -19.54
CA GLY A 321 -11.15 -15.53 -18.25
C GLY A 321 -9.69 -15.07 -18.12
N THR A 322 -9.28 -14.76 -16.90
CA THR A 322 -7.91 -14.28 -16.59
C THR A 322 -6.88 -15.41 -16.54
N GLY A 323 -7.31 -16.68 -16.41
CA GLY A 323 -6.44 -17.86 -16.42
C GLY A 323 -5.78 -18.13 -17.78
N ALA A 324 -6.35 -17.61 -18.88
CA ALA A 324 -5.75 -17.70 -20.21
C ALA A 324 -4.63 -16.66 -20.46
N LEU A 325 -4.54 -15.63 -19.61
CA LEU A 325 -3.52 -14.58 -19.70
C LEU A 325 -2.15 -15.10 -19.21
N LYS A 326 -1.08 -14.61 -19.85
CA LYS A 326 0.31 -14.82 -19.45
C LYS A 326 0.93 -13.49 -19.07
N VAL A 327 1.87 -13.56 -18.13
CA VAL A 327 2.71 -12.44 -17.69
C VAL A 327 3.21 -11.66 -18.92
N GLY A 328 2.92 -10.36 -18.97
CA GLY A 328 3.23 -9.46 -20.09
C GLY A 328 2.05 -9.11 -21.01
N ASP A 329 1.02 -9.95 -21.11
CA ASP A 329 -0.14 -9.68 -21.99
C ASP A 329 -0.79 -8.32 -21.68
N LEU A 330 -1.33 -7.66 -22.71
CA LEU A 330 -2.23 -6.52 -22.49
C LEU A 330 -3.58 -7.02 -21.96
N VAL A 331 -4.21 -6.25 -21.08
CA VAL A 331 -5.53 -6.52 -20.47
C VAL A 331 -6.46 -5.37 -20.82
N PHE A 332 -7.66 -5.65 -21.33
CA PHE A 332 -8.59 -4.61 -21.83
C PHE A 332 -9.92 -4.58 -21.09
N TYR A 333 -10.54 -3.40 -21.07
CA TYR A 333 -11.89 -3.18 -20.55
C TYR A 333 -12.69 -2.32 -21.52
N ALA A 334 -13.96 -2.67 -21.71
CA ALA A 334 -14.83 -2.10 -22.73
C ALA A 334 -16.25 -1.83 -22.19
N ASP A 335 -16.90 -0.80 -22.73
CA ASP A 335 -18.31 -0.51 -22.42
C ASP A 335 -19.26 -1.58 -22.98
N ALA A 336 -18.88 -2.19 -24.11
CA ALA A 336 -19.52 -3.37 -24.68
C ALA A 336 -18.48 -4.49 -24.90
N PRO A 337 -18.28 -5.41 -23.93
CA PRO A 337 -17.40 -6.56 -24.09
C PRO A 337 -17.70 -7.34 -25.38
N GLY A 338 -16.64 -7.70 -26.11
CA GLY A 338 -16.74 -8.25 -27.47
C GLY A 338 -16.75 -7.22 -28.60
N ARG A 339 -16.78 -5.90 -28.30
CA ARG A 339 -16.62 -4.82 -29.29
C ARG A 339 -15.41 -3.95 -29.00
N ASP A 340 -14.30 -4.23 -29.67
CA ASP A 340 -13.01 -3.57 -29.45
C ASP A 340 -13.02 -2.05 -29.63
N ALA A 341 -13.87 -1.54 -30.52
CA ALA A 341 -14.08 -0.10 -30.69
C ALA A 341 -14.63 0.61 -29.44
N THR A 342 -15.10 -0.14 -28.43
CA THR A 342 -15.59 0.37 -27.13
C THR A 342 -14.61 0.14 -25.98
N ILE A 343 -13.36 -0.26 -26.26
CA ILE A 343 -12.32 -0.43 -25.24
C ILE A 343 -11.85 0.94 -24.73
N TYR A 344 -12.19 1.24 -23.48
CA TYR A 344 -11.87 2.49 -22.80
C TYR A 344 -10.61 2.42 -21.93
N HIS A 345 -10.16 1.23 -21.52
CA HIS A 345 -8.98 1.05 -20.66
C HIS A 345 -8.08 -0.12 -21.08
N VAL A 346 -6.79 0.00 -20.74
CA VAL A 346 -5.77 -1.04 -20.92
C VAL A 346 -4.76 -1.06 -19.75
N GLY A 347 -4.33 -2.26 -19.36
CA GLY A 347 -3.21 -2.51 -18.46
C GLY A 347 -2.28 -3.61 -18.99
N ILE A 348 -1.22 -3.93 -18.23
CA ILE A 348 -0.28 -5.03 -18.54
C ILE A 348 -0.39 -6.09 -17.44
N TYR A 349 -0.65 -7.34 -17.82
CA TYR A 349 -0.81 -8.45 -16.89
C TYR A 349 0.51 -8.87 -16.25
N LEU A 350 0.46 -9.17 -14.95
CA LEU A 350 1.63 -9.50 -14.14
C LEU A 350 1.60 -10.95 -13.63
N GLY A 351 0.60 -11.74 -14.05
CA GLY A 351 0.27 -13.03 -13.43
C GLY A 351 -0.70 -12.86 -12.26
N SER A 352 -1.13 -13.98 -11.66
CA SER A 352 -1.87 -14.03 -10.39
C SER A 352 -3.12 -13.12 -10.28
N GLY A 353 -3.77 -12.79 -11.40
CA GLY A 353 -4.91 -11.85 -11.42
C GLY A 353 -4.54 -10.37 -11.26
N GLN A 354 -3.26 -10.00 -11.39
CA GLN A 354 -2.75 -8.64 -11.18
C GLN A 354 -2.40 -7.95 -12.50
N MET A 355 -2.55 -6.62 -12.56
CA MET A 355 -2.05 -5.79 -13.68
C MET A 355 -1.35 -4.51 -13.18
N VAL A 356 -0.46 -3.96 -14.00
CA VAL A 356 0.03 -2.57 -13.88
C VAL A 356 -0.68 -1.69 -14.89
N ASN A 357 -1.16 -0.52 -14.47
CA ASN A 357 -1.94 0.38 -15.31
C ASN A 357 -1.70 1.87 -14.96
N ALA A 358 -2.31 2.76 -15.75
CA ALA A 358 -2.60 4.15 -15.37
C ALA A 358 -4.13 4.31 -15.38
N PRO A 359 -4.83 4.23 -14.23
CA PRO A 359 -6.24 3.84 -14.21
C PRO A 359 -7.20 4.94 -14.68
N ARG A 360 -7.10 6.16 -14.12
CA ARG A 360 -8.01 7.28 -14.42
C ARG A 360 -7.45 8.64 -13.95
N PRO A 361 -7.97 9.77 -14.44
CA PRO A 361 -7.65 11.09 -13.90
C PRO A 361 -7.80 11.16 -12.37
N GLY A 362 -6.87 11.88 -11.73
CA GLY A 362 -6.79 12.02 -10.28
C GLY A 362 -6.19 10.81 -9.54
N ALA A 363 -5.73 9.78 -10.25
CA ALA A 363 -4.94 8.68 -9.71
C ALA A 363 -3.49 8.72 -10.24
N ALA A 364 -2.65 7.83 -9.73
CA ALA A 364 -1.31 7.54 -10.26
C ALA A 364 -1.26 6.15 -10.90
N THR A 365 -0.22 5.90 -11.71
CA THR A 365 0.13 4.57 -12.22
C THR A 365 0.43 3.61 -11.08
N ARG A 366 -0.14 2.40 -11.12
CA ARG A 366 -0.12 1.48 -9.97
C ARG A 366 -0.37 0.03 -10.35
N LEU A 367 -0.39 -0.82 -9.33
CA LEU A 367 -0.90 -2.18 -9.39
C LEU A 367 -2.38 -2.19 -9.02
N ASP A 368 -3.20 -2.80 -9.86
CA ASP A 368 -4.62 -3.09 -9.60
C ASP A 368 -4.87 -4.60 -9.83
N ALA A 369 -5.88 -5.17 -9.16
CA ALA A 369 -6.38 -6.49 -9.55
C ALA A 369 -7.16 -6.40 -10.88
N VAL A 370 -7.09 -7.41 -11.73
CA VAL A 370 -7.84 -7.44 -13.01
C VAL A 370 -9.36 -7.46 -12.78
N SER A 371 -9.80 -7.94 -11.62
CA SER A 371 -11.20 -7.88 -11.17
C SER A 371 -11.62 -6.51 -10.60
N ALA A 372 -10.71 -5.56 -10.37
CA ALA A 372 -11.02 -4.27 -9.73
C ALA A 372 -11.66 -3.24 -10.69
N MET A 373 -11.90 -3.61 -11.95
CA MET A 373 -12.54 -2.77 -12.97
C MET A 373 -13.60 -3.58 -13.74
N PRO A 374 -14.82 -3.06 -13.93
CA PRO A 374 -15.88 -3.75 -14.68
C PRO A 374 -15.61 -3.76 -16.19
N GLY A 375 -16.32 -4.62 -16.93
CA GLY A 375 -16.26 -4.63 -18.40
C GLY A 375 -15.02 -5.30 -19.00
N TYR A 376 -14.41 -6.26 -18.29
CA TYR A 376 -13.28 -7.07 -18.80
C TYR A 376 -13.53 -7.60 -20.21
N ALA A 377 -12.64 -7.26 -21.14
CA ALA A 377 -12.77 -7.50 -22.59
C ALA A 377 -11.69 -8.47 -23.13
N GLY A 378 -11.07 -9.25 -22.25
CA GLY A 378 -9.98 -10.16 -22.56
C GLY A 378 -8.61 -9.46 -22.56
N GLY A 379 -7.68 -9.99 -23.35
CA GLY A 379 -6.30 -9.48 -23.42
C GLY A 379 -5.62 -9.76 -24.76
N ALA A 380 -4.41 -9.24 -24.99
CA ALA A 380 -3.65 -9.51 -26.22
C ALA A 380 -2.20 -9.89 -25.92
N ARG A 381 -1.72 -10.92 -26.63
CA ARG A 381 -0.38 -11.48 -26.48
C ARG A 381 0.53 -11.06 -27.63
N LEU A 382 1.63 -10.40 -27.31
CA LEU A 382 2.63 -9.91 -28.26
C LEU A 382 3.99 -10.65 -28.14
N LEU A 383 4.13 -11.54 -27.16
CA LEU A 383 5.35 -12.25 -26.76
C LEU A 383 5.05 -13.70 -26.35
#